data_AF-A0A7G1HYL1-F1
#
_entry.id   AF-A0A7G1HYL1-F1
#
_cell.length_a   1.000
_cell.length_b   1.000
_cell.length_c   1.000
_cell.angle_alpha   90.00
_cell.angle_beta   90.00
_cell.angle_gamma   90.00
#
_symmetry.space_group_name_H-M   'P 1'
#
loop_
_entity.id
_entity.type
_entity.pdbx_description
1 polymer ?
#
loop_
_entity_poly.entity_id
_entity_poly.type
_entity_poly.pdbx_seq_one_letter_code
_entity_poly.pdbx_strand_id
1 'polypeptide(L)'
;MMKKYILILCCLLSISAFGKKKDKTLATPADSTGYAYGLLNGAEMAEGIKKFPHKIEMKAFIKGFKATFTTDTTKRSYEMGLNFGIGLKEQLEKMSKEGINLDKQACQDALIAVLSEQPTLLDKENAEKLWTEVMNTYRERKQKEIEEQKKAEAAKNLAEGKAFLTEKEKEPEVIKTASGLLYKVLKQGEGPLITSNCKVKVHYTGKLIDGTKFDSSYDRGKPLEIGVTNVIKGWTEALQLMNKGSKYILYIPAELAYGERGAGRDIKPNSVLEFEIEIIDVTCPDKK
;
A
#
# COMPACT_ATOMS: atom_id res chain seq x y z
N MET A 1 33.05 49.25 -20.34
CA MET A 1 33.59 48.61 -21.56
C MET A 1 34.21 47.26 -21.18
N MET A 2 33.74 46.20 -21.84
CA MET A 2 34.33 44.86 -22.07
C MET A 2 35.88 44.75 -21.86
N LYS A 3 36.51 43.63 -21.43
CA LYS A 3 36.31 42.21 -21.80
C LYS A 3 37.20 41.26 -20.94
N LYS A 4 36.59 40.16 -20.45
CA LYS A 4 36.99 38.72 -20.47
C LYS A 4 38.23 38.20 -19.70
N TYR A 5 37.98 37.73 -18.46
CA TYR A 5 38.04 36.32 -17.97
C TYR A 5 38.39 35.22 -19.02
N ILE A 6 39.09 34.10 -18.75
CA ILE A 6 39.24 33.28 -17.54
C ILE A 6 40.49 32.37 -17.64
N LEU A 7 41.06 32.13 -16.46
CA LEU A 7 42.21 31.32 -16.08
C LEU A 7 41.87 29.83 -15.91
N ILE A 8 42.90 28.96 -15.81
CA ILE A 8 43.01 27.71 -15.01
C ILE A 8 43.36 26.49 -15.87
N LEU A 9 44.35 25.65 -15.56
CA LEU A 9 45.56 25.75 -14.73
C LEU A 9 46.31 24.44 -15.05
N CYS A 10 47.46 24.53 -15.71
CA CYS A 10 48.42 23.42 -15.75
C CYS A 10 49.18 23.42 -14.43
N CYS A 11 49.33 22.26 -13.78
CA CYS A 11 50.55 21.95 -13.03
C CYS A 11 50.68 20.45 -12.77
N LEU A 12 51.69 19.88 -13.44
CA LEU A 12 52.31 18.60 -13.17
C LEU A 12 53.13 18.67 -11.88
N LEU A 13 53.11 17.60 -11.08
CA LEU A 13 54.22 17.23 -10.18
C LEU A 13 54.40 15.71 -10.18
N SER A 14 55.63 15.28 -9.94
CA SER A 14 56.34 14.21 -10.64
C SER A 14 56.81 13.03 -9.75
N ILE A 15 56.85 11.83 -10.36
CA ILE A 15 57.82 10.70 -10.20
C ILE A 15 57.89 9.93 -8.86
N SER A 16 57.60 8.61 -8.90
CA SER A 16 58.59 7.52 -8.65
C SER A 16 58.02 6.13 -8.99
N ALA A 17 58.93 5.24 -9.40
CA ALA A 17 58.67 3.99 -10.11
C ALA A 17 58.34 2.79 -9.20
N PHE A 18 57.45 1.88 -9.66
CA PHE A 18 57.65 0.41 -9.69
C PHE A 18 56.42 -0.29 -10.30
N GLY A 19 56.63 -1.18 -11.29
CA GLY A 19 55.63 -2.14 -11.76
C GLY A 19 54.93 -1.81 -13.08
N LYS A 20 55.35 -2.43 -14.18
CA LYS A 20 54.66 -2.40 -15.48
C LYS A 20 53.24 -3.01 -15.35
N LYS A 21 52.21 -2.17 -15.21
CA LYS A 21 50.89 -2.40 -15.83
C LYS A 21 50.68 -1.24 -16.80
N LYS A 22 50.39 -1.54 -18.07
CA LYS A 22 50.00 -0.52 -19.05
C LYS A 22 48.74 0.18 -18.53
N ASP A 23 48.87 1.37 -17.99
CA ASP A 23 47.72 2.25 -17.77
C ASP A 23 47.13 2.58 -19.14
N LYS A 24 45.89 2.13 -19.38
CA LYS A 24 45.12 2.57 -20.54
C LYS A 24 44.79 4.05 -20.32
N THR A 25 45.59 4.94 -20.91
CA THR A 25 45.28 6.36 -20.97
C THR A 25 44.04 6.56 -21.86
N LEU A 26 43.04 7.29 -21.38
CA LEU A 26 41.86 7.70 -22.16
C LEU A 26 42.33 8.70 -23.23
N ALA A 27 42.72 8.18 -24.39
CA ALA A 27 43.49 8.93 -25.39
C ALA A 27 42.61 9.83 -26.27
N THR A 28 41.30 9.59 -26.30
CA THR A 28 40.36 10.33 -27.15
C THR A 28 39.19 10.91 -26.33
N PRO A 29 38.53 11.96 -26.84
CA PRO A 29 37.27 12.44 -26.25
C PRO A 29 36.21 11.33 -26.16
N ALA A 30 36.13 10.45 -27.16
CA ALA A 30 35.17 9.35 -27.18
C ALA A 30 35.42 8.34 -26.03
N ASP A 31 36.67 7.94 -25.80
CA ASP A 31 37.02 7.05 -24.69
C ASP A 31 36.77 7.72 -23.33
N SER A 32 37.09 9.03 -23.24
CA SER A 32 36.88 9.83 -22.02
C SER A 32 35.39 9.94 -21.67
N THR A 33 34.55 10.22 -22.67
CA THR A 33 33.10 10.30 -22.50
C THR A 33 32.49 8.92 -22.21
N GLY A 34 32.93 7.87 -22.90
CA GLY A 34 32.47 6.50 -22.64
C GLY A 34 32.82 6.01 -21.23
N TYR A 35 34.03 6.34 -20.75
CA TYR A 35 34.45 6.06 -19.39
C TYR A 35 33.62 6.83 -18.35
N ALA A 36 33.39 8.13 -18.56
CA ALA A 36 32.57 8.95 -17.68
C ALA A 36 31.13 8.43 -17.59
N TYR A 37 30.53 8.07 -18.74
CA TYR A 37 29.19 7.50 -18.78
C TYR A 37 29.11 6.15 -18.05
N GLY A 38 30.06 5.25 -18.28
CA GLY A 38 30.12 3.96 -17.60
C GLY A 38 30.32 4.08 -16.09
N LEU A 39 31.11 5.05 -15.63
CA LEU A 39 31.33 5.32 -14.22
C LEU A 39 30.07 5.83 -13.52
N LEU A 40 29.36 6.78 -14.12
CA LEU A 40 28.12 7.33 -13.55
C LEU A 40 27.03 6.27 -13.44
N ASN A 41 26.78 5.52 -14.51
CA ASN A 41 25.76 4.47 -14.51
C ASN A 41 26.17 3.26 -13.65
N GLY A 42 27.46 2.93 -13.60
CA GLY A 42 27.98 1.86 -12.74
C GLY A 42 27.82 2.17 -11.25
N ALA A 43 28.00 3.44 -10.86
CA ALA A 43 27.81 3.88 -9.47
C ALA A 43 26.34 3.78 -9.04
N GLU A 44 25.41 4.22 -9.88
CA GLU A 44 23.97 4.11 -9.61
C GLU A 44 23.53 2.64 -9.51
N MET A 45 23.99 1.80 -10.42
CA MET A 45 23.71 0.35 -10.40
C MET A 45 24.28 -0.32 -9.15
N ALA A 46 25.49 0.06 -8.69
CA ALA A 46 26.08 -0.47 -7.46
C ALA A 46 25.25 -0.10 -6.23
N GLU A 47 24.71 1.13 -6.16
CA GLU A 47 23.78 1.54 -5.11
C GLU A 47 22.45 0.77 -5.16
N GLY A 48 21.93 0.52 -6.36
CA GLY A 48 20.74 -0.32 -6.56
C GLY A 48 20.93 -1.76 -6.07
N ILE A 49 22.09 -2.36 -6.35
CA ILE A 49 22.44 -3.72 -5.91
C ILE A 49 22.53 -3.82 -4.38
N LYS A 50 23.05 -2.79 -3.69
CA LYS A 50 23.09 -2.77 -2.21
C LYS A 50 21.68 -2.76 -1.58
N LYS A 51 20.71 -2.16 -2.27
CA LYS A 51 19.32 -2.06 -1.83
C LYS A 51 18.49 -3.28 -2.21
N PHE A 52 19.06 -4.23 -2.96
CA PHE A 52 18.36 -5.42 -3.38
C PHE A 52 18.13 -6.37 -2.18
N PRO A 53 16.93 -6.93 -2.00
CA PRO A 53 16.56 -7.69 -0.80
C PRO A 53 17.28 -9.05 -0.67
N HIS A 54 17.97 -9.50 -1.72
CA HIS A 54 18.67 -10.78 -1.75
C HIS A 54 20.15 -10.59 -2.12
N LYS A 55 21.01 -11.46 -1.57
CA LYS A 55 22.45 -11.43 -1.81
C LYS A 55 22.75 -11.74 -3.27
N ILE A 56 23.31 -10.77 -3.99
CA ILE A 56 23.75 -10.95 -5.38
C ILE A 56 25.17 -11.53 -5.39
N GLU A 57 25.39 -12.62 -6.12
CA GLU A 57 26.73 -13.16 -6.37
C GLU A 57 27.42 -12.29 -7.43
N MET A 58 28.24 -11.35 -6.95
CA MET A 58 28.79 -10.27 -7.78
C MET A 58 29.68 -10.79 -8.91
N LYS A 59 30.36 -11.92 -8.74
CA LYS A 59 31.20 -12.49 -9.81
C LYS A 59 30.36 -13.02 -10.97
N ALA A 60 29.26 -13.70 -10.68
CA ALA A 60 28.29 -14.19 -11.66
C ALA A 60 27.56 -13.03 -12.34
N PHE A 61 27.15 -12.02 -11.57
CA PHE A 61 26.53 -10.81 -12.10
C PHE A 61 27.44 -10.08 -13.10
N ILE A 62 28.70 -9.81 -12.72
CA ILE A 62 29.68 -9.15 -13.60
C ILE A 62 29.99 -10.01 -14.83
N LYS A 63 30.03 -11.34 -14.69
CA LYS A 63 30.23 -12.27 -15.82
C LYS A 63 29.08 -12.16 -16.83
N GLY A 64 27.83 -12.11 -16.37
CA GLY A 64 26.65 -11.89 -17.22
C GLY A 64 26.63 -10.50 -17.86
N PHE A 65 26.90 -9.45 -17.08
CA PHE A 65 26.93 -8.07 -17.59
C PHE A 65 28.00 -7.86 -18.66
N LYS A 66 29.18 -8.48 -18.53
CA LYS A 66 30.22 -8.41 -19.58
C LYS A 66 29.85 -9.16 -20.84
N ALA A 67 29.07 -10.24 -20.72
CA ALA A 67 28.60 -10.99 -21.87
C ALA A 67 27.79 -10.05 -22.78
N THR A 68 26.83 -9.28 -22.26
CA THR A 68 25.90 -8.45 -23.07
C THR A 68 26.56 -7.51 -24.09
N PHE A 69 27.78 -7.00 -23.83
CA PHE A 69 28.54 -6.13 -24.74
C PHE A 69 29.37 -6.87 -25.79
N THR A 70 29.51 -8.19 -25.64
CA THR A 70 30.38 -9.07 -26.44
C THR A 70 29.65 -10.30 -26.97
N THR A 71 28.37 -10.46 -26.64
CA THR A 71 27.55 -11.62 -26.97
C THR A 71 27.19 -11.62 -28.46
N ASP A 72 27.61 -12.66 -29.17
CA ASP A 72 27.09 -13.05 -30.47
C ASP A 72 25.55 -13.07 -30.42
N THR A 73 24.88 -12.50 -31.44
CA THR A 73 23.42 -12.46 -31.56
C THR A 73 22.73 -13.81 -31.32
N THR A 74 23.41 -14.94 -31.56
CA THR A 74 22.92 -16.29 -31.24
C THR A 74 22.76 -16.57 -29.74
N LYS A 75 23.63 -16.00 -28.89
CA LYS A 75 23.56 -16.10 -27.42
C LYS A 75 22.59 -15.10 -26.79
N ARG A 76 22.28 -13.99 -27.47
CA ARG A 76 21.21 -13.06 -27.03
C ARG A 76 19.84 -13.75 -27.01
N SER A 77 19.54 -14.54 -28.04
CA SER A 77 18.31 -15.35 -28.10
C SER A 77 18.26 -16.40 -26.97
N TYR A 78 19.40 -17.00 -26.62
CA TYR A 78 19.52 -17.91 -25.48
C TYR A 78 19.24 -17.22 -24.14
N GLU A 79 19.82 -16.04 -23.91
CA GLU A 79 19.57 -15.25 -22.69
C GLU A 79 18.11 -14.80 -22.59
N MET A 80 17.48 -14.42 -23.71
CA MET A 80 16.05 -14.08 -23.75
C MET A 80 15.17 -15.28 -23.40
N GLY A 81 15.46 -16.46 -23.96
CA GLY A 81 14.74 -17.70 -23.64
C GLY A 81 14.91 -18.11 -22.17
N LEU A 82 16.12 -17.97 -21.61
CA LEU A 82 16.39 -18.25 -20.20
C LEU A 82 15.57 -17.33 -19.27
N ASN A 83 15.56 -16.02 -19.54
CA ASN A 83 14.78 -15.06 -18.76
C ASN A 83 13.28 -15.32 -18.85
N PHE A 84 12.77 -15.65 -20.04
CA PHE A 84 11.38 -16.03 -20.23
C PHE A 84 11.02 -17.29 -19.42
N GLY A 85 11.86 -18.33 -19.51
CA GLY A 85 11.67 -19.59 -18.78
C GLY A 85 11.68 -19.41 -17.26
N ILE A 86 12.56 -18.56 -16.72
CA ILE A 86 12.58 -18.21 -15.29
C ILE A 86 11.27 -17.53 -14.89
N GLY A 87 10.82 -16.51 -15.64
CA GLY A 87 9.57 -15.82 -15.34
C GLY A 87 8.35 -16.74 -15.40
N LEU A 88 8.29 -17.64 -16.40
CA LEU A 88 7.22 -18.64 -16.49
C LEU A 88 7.25 -19.61 -15.30
N LYS A 89 8.43 -20.09 -14.91
CA LYS A 89 8.58 -20.98 -13.74
C LYS A 89 8.07 -20.31 -12.47
N GLU A 90 8.45 -19.06 -12.22
CA GLU A 90 7.97 -18.28 -11.06
C GLU A 90 6.45 -18.09 -11.08
N GLN A 91 5.88 -17.84 -12.26
CA GLN A 91 4.43 -17.71 -12.42
C GLN A 91 3.70 -19.03 -12.12
N LEU A 92 4.20 -20.16 -12.63
CA LEU A 92 3.66 -21.50 -12.36
C LEU A 92 3.75 -21.86 -10.87
N GLU A 93 4.86 -21.50 -10.20
CA GLU A 93 5.00 -21.70 -8.76
C GLU A 93 4.01 -20.85 -7.95
N LYS A 94 3.78 -19.60 -8.36
CA LYS A 94 2.76 -18.74 -7.75
C LYS A 94 1.36 -19.33 -7.93
N MET A 95 1.02 -19.77 -9.14
CA MET A 95 -0.26 -20.41 -9.44
C MET A 95 -0.47 -21.68 -8.60
N SER A 96 0.56 -22.51 -8.45
CA SER A 96 0.49 -23.72 -7.61
C SER A 96 0.27 -23.39 -6.13
N LYS A 97 0.95 -22.37 -5.58
CA LYS A 97 0.70 -21.88 -4.21
C LYS A 97 -0.73 -21.37 -4.02
N GLU A 98 -1.31 -20.84 -5.09
CA GLU A 98 -2.70 -20.40 -5.10
C GLU A 98 -3.70 -21.54 -5.37
N GLY A 99 -3.24 -22.78 -5.55
CA GLY A 99 -4.07 -23.98 -5.75
C GLY A 99 -4.36 -24.32 -7.22
N ILE A 100 -3.73 -23.64 -8.17
CA ILE A 100 -3.82 -23.93 -9.61
C ILE A 100 -2.58 -24.77 -9.97
N ASN A 101 -2.74 -26.10 -9.95
CA ASN A 101 -1.67 -27.04 -10.24
C ASN A 101 -1.67 -27.40 -11.73
N LEU A 102 -0.68 -26.88 -12.45
CA LEU A 102 -0.48 -27.15 -13.87
C LEU A 102 0.63 -28.18 -14.05
N ASP A 103 0.46 -29.08 -15.02
CA ASP A 103 1.54 -29.98 -15.43
C ASP A 103 2.63 -29.17 -16.14
N LYS A 104 3.80 -29.08 -15.51
CA LYS A 104 4.90 -28.25 -16.00
C LYS A 104 5.47 -28.76 -17.32
N GLN A 105 5.47 -30.08 -17.55
CA GLN A 105 5.99 -30.68 -18.78
C GLN A 105 5.02 -30.39 -19.93
N ALA A 106 3.72 -30.59 -19.72
CA ALA A 106 2.70 -30.27 -20.73
C ALA A 106 2.70 -28.78 -21.10
N CYS A 107 2.89 -27.88 -20.12
CA CYS A 107 3.04 -26.44 -20.40
C CYS A 107 4.28 -26.14 -21.26
N GLN A 108 5.41 -26.80 -20.98
CA GLN A 108 6.64 -26.64 -21.76
C GLN A 108 6.48 -27.18 -23.18
N ASP A 109 5.92 -28.37 -23.33
CA ASP A 109 5.70 -29.03 -24.62
C ASP A 109 4.79 -28.18 -25.52
N ALA A 110 3.68 -27.67 -24.96
CA ALA A 110 2.76 -26.81 -25.70
C ALA A 110 3.41 -25.48 -26.12
N LEU A 111 4.20 -24.86 -25.24
CA LEU A 111 4.92 -23.63 -25.55
C LEU A 111 5.96 -23.85 -26.67
N ILE A 112 6.73 -24.93 -26.58
CA ILE A 112 7.74 -25.28 -27.60
C ILE A 112 7.07 -25.56 -28.94
N ALA A 113 5.96 -26.29 -28.94
CA ALA A 113 5.20 -26.58 -30.17
C ALA A 113 4.75 -25.29 -30.87
N VAL A 114 4.15 -24.35 -30.13
CA VAL A 114 3.72 -23.04 -30.68
C VAL A 114 4.90 -22.23 -31.21
N LEU A 115 5.98 -22.09 -30.44
CA LEU A 115 7.16 -21.31 -30.83
C LEU A 115 7.93 -21.91 -32.03
N SER A 116 7.79 -23.22 -32.23
CA SER A 116 8.44 -23.96 -33.33
C SER A 116 7.51 -24.24 -34.51
N GLU A 117 6.33 -23.59 -34.53
CA GLU A 117 5.29 -23.75 -35.56
C GLU A 117 4.88 -25.22 -35.80
N GLN A 118 4.96 -26.04 -34.74
CA GLN A 118 4.52 -27.43 -34.78
C GLN A 118 3.03 -27.54 -34.46
N PRO A 119 2.34 -28.60 -34.94
CA PRO A 119 0.97 -28.87 -34.55
C PRO A 119 0.81 -28.97 -33.03
N THR A 120 -0.22 -28.33 -32.49
CA THR A 120 -0.60 -28.39 -31.08
C THR A 120 -1.71 -29.42 -30.85
N LEU A 121 -1.78 -29.99 -29.65
CA LEU A 121 -2.85 -30.93 -29.27
C LEU A 121 -4.22 -30.26 -29.13
N LEU A 122 -4.24 -28.95 -28.91
CA LEU A 122 -5.42 -28.12 -28.79
C LEU A 122 -5.30 -26.93 -29.73
N ASP A 123 -6.41 -26.53 -30.35
CA ASP A 123 -6.50 -25.22 -30.96
C ASP A 123 -6.66 -24.13 -29.90
N LYS A 124 -6.57 -22.87 -30.34
CA LYS A 124 -6.64 -21.70 -29.48
C LYS A 124 -8.00 -21.57 -28.77
N GLU A 125 -9.10 -21.86 -29.45
CA GLU A 125 -10.45 -21.70 -28.89
C GLU A 125 -10.69 -22.67 -27.74
N ASN A 126 -10.33 -23.94 -27.93
CA ASN A 126 -10.43 -24.98 -26.91
C ASN A 126 -9.48 -24.70 -25.73
N ALA A 127 -8.27 -24.20 -25.98
CA ALA A 127 -7.36 -23.78 -24.92
C ALA A 127 -7.92 -22.60 -24.10
N GLU A 128 -8.51 -21.60 -24.74
CA GLU A 128 -9.14 -20.46 -24.08
C GLU A 128 -10.34 -20.88 -23.21
N LYS A 129 -11.16 -21.82 -23.71
CA LYS A 129 -12.31 -22.36 -22.97
C LYS A 129 -11.87 -23.10 -21.70
N LEU A 130 -10.90 -24.00 -21.82
CA LEU A 130 -10.34 -24.74 -20.66
C LEU A 130 -9.73 -23.79 -19.63
N TRP A 131 -8.96 -22.80 -20.10
CA TRP A 131 -8.36 -21.81 -19.22
C TRP A 131 -9.42 -20.97 -18.49
N THR A 132 -10.49 -20.59 -19.19
CA THR A 132 -11.60 -19.84 -18.60
C THR A 132 -12.30 -20.64 -17.50
N GLU A 133 -12.51 -21.94 -17.68
CA GLU A 133 -13.10 -22.81 -16.67
C GLU A 133 -12.23 -22.92 -15.39
N VAL A 134 -10.91 -23.09 -15.58
CA VAL A 134 -9.94 -23.10 -14.47
C VAL A 134 -9.98 -21.77 -13.71
N MET A 135 -9.97 -20.65 -14.44
CA MET A 135 -9.98 -19.32 -13.82
C MET A 135 -11.31 -18.97 -13.14
N ASN A 136 -12.43 -19.45 -13.65
CA ASN A 136 -13.74 -19.29 -13.00
C ASN A 136 -13.79 -20.06 -11.68
N THR A 137 -13.36 -21.33 -11.68
CA THR A 137 -13.28 -22.15 -10.47
C THR A 137 -12.36 -21.51 -9.42
N TYR A 138 -11.20 -20.99 -9.85
CA TYR A 138 -10.30 -20.23 -8.99
C TYR A 138 -10.98 -18.99 -8.39
N ARG A 139 -11.66 -18.18 -9.21
CA ARG A 139 -12.37 -16.98 -8.75
C ARG A 139 -13.47 -17.30 -7.76
N GLU A 140 -14.26 -18.35 -8.01
CA GLU A 140 -15.32 -18.78 -7.10
C GLU A 140 -14.77 -19.23 -5.75
N ARG A 141 -13.70 -20.04 -5.73
CA ARG A 141 -13.04 -20.41 -4.49
C ARG A 141 -12.48 -19.19 -3.76
N LYS A 142 -11.79 -18.29 -4.47
CA LYS A 142 -11.26 -17.05 -3.87
C LYS A 142 -12.38 -16.17 -3.31
N GLN A 143 -13.51 -16.09 -3.98
CA GLN A 143 -14.67 -15.35 -3.51
C GLN A 143 -15.23 -15.97 -2.21
N LYS A 144 -15.34 -17.30 -2.14
CA LYS A 144 -15.74 -18.02 -0.93
C LYS A 144 -14.75 -17.80 0.22
N GLU A 145 -13.44 -17.94 -0.04
CA GLU A 145 -12.39 -17.67 0.96
C GLU A 145 -12.50 -16.24 1.52
N ILE A 146 -12.71 -15.23 0.65
CA ILE A 146 -12.89 -13.84 1.07
C ILE A 146 -14.18 -13.66 1.89
N GLU A 147 -15.27 -14.32 1.50
CA GLU A 147 -16.53 -14.24 2.23
C GLU A 147 -16.45 -14.89 3.61
N GLU A 148 -15.82 -16.07 3.70
CA GLU A 148 -15.55 -16.77 4.96
C GLU A 148 -14.64 -15.95 5.87
N GLN A 149 -13.58 -15.36 5.32
CA GLN A 149 -12.71 -14.44 6.07
C GLN A 149 -13.47 -13.23 6.58
N LYS A 150 -14.30 -12.60 5.74
CA LYS A 150 -15.14 -11.47 6.17
C LYS A 150 -16.13 -11.87 7.27
N LYS A 151 -16.75 -13.06 7.17
CA LYS A 151 -17.66 -13.59 8.19
C LYS A 151 -16.92 -13.86 9.51
N ALA A 152 -15.75 -14.49 9.44
CA ALA A 152 -14.90 -14.75 10.60
C ALA A 152 -14.43 -13.44 11.27
N GLU A 153 -13.99 -12.47 10.47
CA GLU A 153 -13.60 -11.14 10.94
C GLU A 153 -14.77 -10.38 11.56
N ALA A 154 -15.96 -10.40 10.93
CA ALA A 154 -17.17 -9.79 11.47
C ALA A 154 -17.60 -10.40 12.80
N ALA A 155 -17.50 -11.72 12.95
CA ALA A 155 -17.82 -12.43 14.19
C ALA A 155 -16.80 -12.09 15.29
N LYS A 156 -15.51 -12.07 14.94
CA LYS A 156 -14.43 -11.67 15.85
C LYS A 156 -14.62 -10.24 16.35
N ASN A 157 -14.79 -9.28 15.44
CA ASN A 157 -14.96 -7.87 15.79
C ASN A 157 -16.22 -7.62 16.63
N LEU A 158 -17.31 -8.35 16.36
CA LEU A 158 -18.52 -8.26 17.17
C LEU A 158 -18.26 -8.73 18.61
N ALA A 159 -17.52 -9.83 18.80
CA ALA A 159 -17.18 -10.34 20.12
C ALA A 159 -16.21 -9.41 20.87
N GLU A 160 -15.11 -9.02 20.22
CA GLU A 160 -14.10 -8.12 20.80
C GLU A 160 -14.68 -6.73 21.08
N GLY A 161 -15.51 -6.20 20.18
CA GLY A 161 -16.20 -4.93 20.35
C GLY A 161 -17.17 -4.93 21.54
N LYS A 162 -17.96 -5.99 21.71
CA LYS A 162 -18.84 -6.14 22.89
C LYS A 162 -18.06 -6.21 24.19
N ALA A 163 -16.95 -6.95 24.21
CA ALA A 163 -16.07 -7.03 25.37
C ALA A 163 -15.47 -5.65 25.70
N PHE A 164 -14.94 -4.95 24.68
CA PHE A 164 -14.40 -3.60 24.83
C PHE A 164 -15.42 -2.62 25.41
N LEU A 165 -16.64 -2.57 24.86
CA LEU A 165 -17.70 -1.69 25.36
C LEU A 165 -18.09 -2.04 26.80
N THR A 166 -18.16 -3.32 27.15
CA THR A 166 -18.46 -3.78 28.52
C THR A 166 -17.39 -3.34 29.50
N GLU A 167 -16.12 -3.36 29.11
CA GLU A 167 -15.03 -2.83 29.94
C GLU A 167 -15.08 -1.31 30.05
N LYS A 168 -15.35 -0.59 28.93
CA LYS A 168 -15.51 0.86 28.94
C LYS A 168 -16.65 1.34 29.82
N GLU A 169 -17.76 0.62 29.86
CA GLU A 169 -18.92 0.93 30.71
C GLU A 169 -18.60 0.89 32.21
N LYS A 170 -17.53 0.18 32.62
CA LYS A 170 -17.07 0.13 34.03
C LYS A 170 -16.16 1.30 34.40
N GLU A 171 -15.63 2.04 33.43
CA GLU A 171 -14.74 3.15 33.69
C GLU A 171 -15.50 4.31 34.37
N PRO A 172 -14.89 5.00 35.34
CA PRO A 172 -15.52 6.17 35.94
C PRO A 172 -15.76 7.26 34.90
N GLU A 173 -16.89 7.95 35.02
CA GLU A 173 -17.34 9.04 34.14
C GLU A 173 -17.75 8.60 32.72
N VAL A 174 -17.74 7.30 32.42
CA VAL A 174 -18.38 6.79 31.21
C VAL A 174 -19.88 6.66 31.44
N ILE A 175 -20.66 7.25 30.55
CA ILE A 175 -22.13 7.24 30.58
C ILE A 175 -22.63 6.44 29.37
N LYS A 176 -23.58 5.54 29.63
CA LYS A 176 -24.28 4.77 28.61
C LYS A 176 -25.66 5.35 28.32
N THR A 177 -25.97 5.54 27.04
CA THR A 177 -27.30 5.95 26.61
C THR A 177 -28.19 4.74 26.33
N ALA A 178 -29.49 4.98 26.13
CA ALA A 178 -30.45 3.92 25.81
C ALA A 178 -30.16 3.21 24.47
N SER A 179 -29.47 3.87 23.53
CA SER A 179 -29.07 3.28 22.24
C SER A 179 -27.83 2.39 22.35
N GLY A 180 -27.14 2.41 23.50
CA GLY A 180 -25.88 1.72 23.72
C GLY A 180 -24.64 2.55 23.40
N LEU A 181 -24.77 3.81 22.97
CA LEU A 181 -23.65 4.74 22.89
C LEU A 181 -23.01 4.91 24.29
N LEU A 182 -21.69 4.78 24.36
CA LEU A 182 -20.92 5.17 25.54
C LEU A 182 -20.19 6.47 25.26
N TYR A 183 -20.14 7.36 26.24
CA TYR A 183 -19.33 8.58 26.13
C TYR A 183 -18.73 8.99 27.46
N LYS A 184 -17.64 9.73 27.39
CA LYS A 184 -16.96 10.37 28.53
C LYS A 184 -16.78 11.85 28.24
N VAL A 185 -17.19 12.70 29.17
CA VAL A 185 -17.01 14.15 29.07
C VAL A 185 -15.59 14.51 29.50
N LEU A 186 -14.75 15.01 28.58
CA LEU A 186 -13.42 15.56 28.93
C LEU A 186 -13.51 17.04 29.28
N LYS A 187 -14.38 17.77 28.58
CA LYS A 187 -14.68 19.17 28.83
C LYS A 187 -16.14 19.43 28.48
N GLN A 188 -16.88 20.00 29.42
CA GLN A 188 -18.21 20.54 29.13
C GLN A 188 -18.06 21.93 28.51
N GLY A 189 -18.74 22.18 27.40
CA GLY A 189 -18.82 23.51 26.81
C GLY A 189 -19.95 24.35 27.43
N GLU A 190 -20.27 25.46 26.78
CA GLU A 190 -21.26 26.42 27.24
C GLU A 190 -22.37 26.65 26.21
N GLY A 191 -23.47 27.25 26.68
CA GLY A 191 -24.63 27.57 25.84
C GLY A 191 -25.58 26.39 25.64
N PRO A 192 -26.56 26.55 24.73
CA PRO A 192 -27.60 25.55 24.50
C PRO A 192 -27.02 24.27 23.90
N LEU A 193 -27.70 23.15 24.15
CA LEU A 193 -27.41 21.90 23.46
C LEU A 193 -27.65 22.05 21.96
N ILE A 194 -26.81 21.36 21.18
CA ILE A 194 -26.91 21.34 19.72
C ILE A 194 -28.18 20.61 19.31
N THR A 195 -28.96 21.16 18.38
CA THR A 195 -30.14 20.51 17.83
C THR A 195 -29.85 19.86 16.47
N SER A 196 -30.68 18.90 16.06
CA SER A 196 -30.50 18.11 14.83
C SER A 196 -30.45 18.91 13.53
N ASN A 197 -31.03 20.11 13.50
CA ASN A 197 -31.02 21.01 12.34
C ASN A 197 -29.76 21.90 12.27
N CYS A 198 -28.87 21.85 13.27
CA CYS A 198 -27.65 22.66 13.28
C CYS A 198 -26.55 22.08 12.39
N LYS A 199 -25.60 22.95 12.06
CA LYS A 199 -24.26 22.59 11.59
C LYS A 199 -23.27 22.78 12.71
N VAL A 200 -22.26 21.93 12.74
CA VAL A 200 -21.18 21.98 13.71
C VAL A 200 -19.85 22.07 12.98
N LYS A 201 -18.91 22.82 13.57
CA LYS A 201 -17.50 22.81 13.18
C LYS A 201 -16.73 22.07 14.26
N VAL A 202 -16.08 20.96 13.90
CA VAL A 202 -15.51 20.03 14.87
C VAL A 202 -14.09 19.63 14.55
N HIS A 203 -13.28 19.47 15.59
CA HIS A 203 -12.08 18.66 15.52
C HIS A 203 -12.38 17.25 16.03
N TYR A 204 -11.76 16.25 15.40
CA TYR A 204 -11.93 14.87 15.84
C TYR A 204 -10.75 13.97 15.48
N THR A 205 -10.64 12.86 16.19
CA THR A 205 -9.79 11.72 15.83
C THR A 205 -10.58 10.43 16.05
N GLY A 206 -10.68 9.61 15.01
CA GLY A 206 -11.32 8.29 15.03
C GLY A 206 -10.30 7.17 15.08
N LYS A 207 -10.50 6.21 15.98
CA LYS A 207 -9.65 5.03 16.19
C LYS A 207 -10.47 3.76 16.30
N LEU A 208 -9.87 2.64 15.90
CA LEU A 208 -10.36 1.30 16.21
C LEU A 208 -9.98 0.92 17.65
N ILE A 209 -10.58 -0.14 18.18
CA ILE A 209 -10.35 -0.63 19.55
C ILE A 209 -8.90 -1.07 19.81
N ASP A 210 -8.13 -1.34 18.76
CA ASP A 210 -6.70 -1.66 18.84
C ASP A 210 -5.79 -0.41 18.84
N GLY A 211 -6.38 0.79 18.78
CA GLY A 211 -5.68 2.07 18.73
C GLY A 211 -5.34 2.55 17.33
N THR A 212 -5.62 1.76 16.28
CA THR A 212 -5.37 2.16 14.89
C THR A 212 -6.22 3.38 14.53
N LYS A 213 -5.55 4.50 14.25
CA LYS A 213 -6.18 5.74 13.78
C LYS A 213 -6.58 5.58 12.31
N PHE A 214 -7.88 5.65 12.02
CA PHE A 214 -8.40 5.58 10.64
C PHE A 214 -8.74 6.94 10.06
N ASP A 215 -9.01 7.95 10.90
CA ASP A 215 -9.32 9.30 10.44
C ASP A 215 -9.01 10.36 11.52
N SER A 216 -8.58 11.55 11.11
CA SER A 216 -8.39 12.70 12.00
C SER A 216 -8.43 14.01 11.24
N SER A 217 -9.18 14.98 11.76
CA SER A 217 -9.19 16.33 11.19
C SER A 217 -7.92 17.12 11.53
N TYR A 218 -7.20 16.74 12.60
CA TYR A 218 -5.91 17.31 12.96
C TYR A 218 -4.84 17.00 11.91
N ASP A 219 -4.81 15.76 11.39
CA ASP A 219 -3.88 15.36 10.33
C ASP A 219 -4.12 16.14 9.03
N ARG A 220 -5.36 16.59 8.80
CA ARG A 220 -5.72 17.46 7.67
C ARG A 220 -5.45 18.94 7.90
N GLY A 221 -5.09 19.34 9.12
CA GLY A 221 -4.84 20.73 9.50
C GLY A 221 -6.08 21.65 9.50
N LYS A 222 -7.30 21.11 9.36
CA LYS A 222 -8.53 21.91 9.38
C LYS A 222 -9.73 21.17 9.99
N PRO A 223 -10.61 21.86 10.74
CA PRO A 223 -11.86 21.29 11.24
C PRO A 223 -12.78 20.77 10.13
N LEU A 224 -13.66 19.84 10.49
CA LEU A 224 -14.78 19.40 9.66
C LEU A 224 -16.01 20.26 9.97
N GLU A 225 -16.65 20.81 8.93
CA GLU A 225 -17.97 21.44 9.06
C GLU A 225 -19.03 20.51 8.47
N ILE A 226 -20.01 20.12 9.28
CA ILE A 226 -21.01 19.12 8.90
C ILE A 226 -22.34 19.36 9.60
N GLY A 227 -23.45 18.97 8.94
CA GLY A 227 -24.78 18.95 9.56
C GLY A 227 -24.91 17.78 10.54
N VAL A 228 -25.60 17.99 11.66
CA VAL A 228 -25.73 17.01 12.75
C VAL A 228 -26.34 15.69 12.29
N THR A 229 -27.18 15.69 11.24
CA THR A 229 -27.83 14.49 10.68
C THR A 229 -27.08 13.84 9.51
N ASN A 230 -25.97 14.42 9.04
CA ASN A 230 -25.20 13.93 7.89
C ASN A 230 -24.05 13.00 8.28
N VAL A 231 -24.09 12.44 9.49
CA VAL A 231 -23.06 11.60 10.10
C VAL A 231 -23.66 10.27 10.59
N ILE A 232 -22.81 9.35 11.04
CA ILE A 232 -23.26 8.08 11.64
C ILE A 232 -24.17 8.33 12.84
N LYS A 233 -25.08 7.40 13.12
CA LYS A 233 -26.12 7.55 14.16
C LYS A 233 -25.54 7.90 15.53
N GLY A 234 -24.42 7.28 15.91
CA GLY A 234 -23.75 7.55 17.18
C GLY A 234 -23.22 8.98 17.29
N TRP A 235 -22.75 9.57 16.19
CA TRP A 235 -22.38 10.99 16.15
C TRP A 235 -23.62 11.88 16.23
N THR A 236 -24.67 11.58 15.46
CA THR A 236 -25.92 12.36 15.49
C THR A 236 -26.50 12.44 16.89
N GLU A 237 -26.47 11.33 17.63
CA GLU A 237 -26.88 11.28 19.03
C GLU A 237 -25.92 12.06 19.94
N ALA A 238 -24.62 11.76 19.88
CA ALA A 238 -23.62 12.39 20.74
C ALA A 238 -23.56 13.91 20.60
N LEU A 239 -23.62 14.43 19.37
CA LEU A 239 -23.59 15.87 19.11
C LEU A 239 -24.75 16.58 19.81
N GLN A 240 -25.94 15.97 19.90
CA GLN A 240 -27.09 16.56 20.58
C GLN A 240 -26.99 16.53 22.12
N LEU A 241 -26.00 15.82 22.67
CA LEU A 241 -25.62 15.85 24.09
C LEU A 241 -24.52 16.88 24.38
N MET A 242 -24.01 17.55 23.35
CA MET A 242 -22.91 18.50 23.41
C MET A 242 -23.40 19.93 23.17
N ASN A 243 -22.60 20.89 23.62
CA ASN A 243 -22.75 22.32 23.33
C ASN A 243 -21.41 22.89 22.82
N LYS A 244 -21.38 24.19 22.51
CA LYS A 244 -20.18 24.81 21.93
C LYS A 244 -19.02 24.75 22.93
N GLY A 245 -17.87 24.28 22.47
CA GLY A 245 -16.67 24.10 23.31
C GLY A 245 -16.58 22.77 24.05
N SER A 246 -17.59 21.89 23.94
CA SER A 246 -17.53 20.55 24.52
C SER A 246 -16.45 19.70 23.85
N LYS A 247 -15.79 18.85 24.65
CA LYS A 247 -14.84 17.85 24.20
C LYS A 247 -15.12 16.50 24.85
N TYR A 248 -15.56 15.52 24.07
CA TYR A 248 -15.97 14.20 24.56
C TYR A 248 -15.13 13.08 23.92
N ILE A 249 -15.01 11.95 24.61
CA ILE A 249 -14.67 10.66 24.01
C ILE A 249 -15.98 9.89 23.81
N LEU A 250 -16.16 9.29 22.64
CA LEU A 250 -17.28 8.42 22.29
C LEU A 250 -16.75 7.02 22.02
N TYR A 251 -17.45 6.01 22.52
CA TYR A 251 -17.28 4.63 22.10
C TYR A 251 -18.58 4.17 21.47
N ILE A 252 -18.54 3.99 20.14
CA ILE A 252 -19.71 3.85 19.30
C ILE A 252 -19.84 2.38 18.87
N PRO A 253 -20.88 1.66 19.32
CA PRO A 253 -21.21 0.33 18.82
C PRO A 253 -21.39 0.30 17.30
N ALA A 254 -21.10 -0.84 16.68
CA ALA A 254 -21.14 -0.97 15.23
C ALA A 254 -22.51 -0.61 14.63
N GLU A 255 -23.60 -0.92 15.34
CA GLU A 255 -24.99 -0.65 14.97
C GLU A 255 -25.31 0.86 14.88
N LEU A 256 -24.55 1.69 15.62
CA LEU A 256 -24.61 3.14 15.57
C LEU A 256 -23.54 3.74 14.64
N ALA A 257 -22.73 2.89 14.00
CA ALA A 257 -21.66 3.25 13.06
C ALA A 257 -21.91 2.63 11.67
N TYR A 258 -21.02 1.74 11.20
CA TYR A 258 -21.05 1.16 9.85
C TYR A 258 -21.53 -0.30 9.79
N GLY A 259 -21.85 -0.91 10.92
CA GLY A 259 -22.41 -2.26 11.05
C GLY A 259 -21.58 -3.36 10.37
N GLU A 260 -22.27 -4.41 9.93
CA GLU A 260 -21.66 -5.57 9.26
C GLU A 260 -20.98 -5.24 7.94
N ARG A 261 -21.35 -4.12 7.31
CA ARG A 261 -20.76 -3.71 6.03
C ARG A 261 -19.34 -3.17 6.21
N GLY A 262 -19.06 -2.51 7.34
CA GLY A 262 -17.85 -1.71 7.51
C GLY A 262 -17.79 -0.51 6.54
N ALA A 263 -16.63 0.13 6.46
CA ALA A 263 -16.43 1.29 5.59
C ALA A 263 -14.96 1.46 5.16
N GLY A 264 -14.78 1.82 3.88
CA GLY A 264 -13.46 2.06 3.32
C GLY A 264 -12.54 0.84 3.43
N ARG A 265 -11.25 1.10 3.60
CA ARG A 265 -10.22 0.06 3.73
C ARG A 265 -10.04 -0.41 5.17
N ASP A 266 -10.18 0.52 6.11
CA ASP A 266 -9.68 0.35 7.48
C ASP A 266 -10.80 -0.05 8.46
N ILE A 267 -12.05 0.40 8.26
CA ILE A 267 -13.17 0.05 9.14
C ILE A 267 -13.78 -1.27 8.68
N LYS A 268 -13.47 -2.35 9.42
CA LYS A 268 -13.94 -3.70 9.14
C LYS A 268 -15.38 -3.92 9.62
N PRO A 269 -16.07 -4.98 9.14
CA PRO A 269 -17.38 -5.39 9.64
C PRO A 269 -17.46 -5.40 11.17
N ASN A 270 -18.55 -4.89 11.72
CA ASN A 270 -18.84 -4.89 13.16
C ASN A 270 -17.78 -4.19 14.06
N SER A 271 -16.99 -3.28 13.49
CA SER A 271 -16.01 -2.52 14.28
C SER A 271 -16.72 -1.53 15.21
N VAL A 272 -16.34 -1.55 16.49
CA VAL A 272 -16.58 -0.45 17.43
C VAL A 272 -15.62 0.69 17.12
N LEU A 273 -16.12 1.92 17.16
CA LEU A 273 -15.31 3.11 16.87
C LEU A 273 -15.13 3.95 18.13
N GLU A 274 -13.89 4.33 18.42
CA GLU A 274 -13.57 5.36 19.41
C GLU A 274 -13.38 6.70 18.71
N PHE A 275 -14.04 7.73 19.20
CA PHE A 275 -13.84 9.10 18.72
C PHE A 275 -13.55 10.04 19.86
N GLU A 276 -12.49 10.83 19.75
CA GLU A 276 -12.36 12.08 20.49
C GLU A 276 -12.92 13.20 19.62
N ILE A 277 -13.90 13.97 20.11
CA ILE A 277 -14.57 15.05 19.38
C ILE A 277 -14.50 16.33 20.21
N GLU A 278 -14.18 17.44 19.55
CA GLU A 278 -14.18 18.79 20.10
C GLU A 278 -15.04 19.72 19.24
N ILE A 279 -16.03 20.37 19.85
CA ILE A 279 -16.92 21.33 19.18
C ILE A 279 -16.28 22.71 19.18
N ILE A 280 -15.93 23.20 18.00
CA ILE A 280 -15.33 24.52 17.81
C ILE A 280 -16.40 25.59 17.65
N ASP A 281 -17.42 25.29 16.85
CA ASP A 281 -18.52 26.21 16.60
C ASP A 281 -19.82 25.49 16.26
N VAL A 282 -20.94 26.19 16.45
CA VAL A 282 -22.29 25.69 16.22
C VAL A 282 -23.12 26.76 15.51
N THR A 283 -23.71 26.40 14.39
CA THR A 283 -24.57 27.28 13.61
C THR A 283 -25.92 26.61 13.42
N CYS A 284 -26.95 27.12 14.08
CA CYS A 284 -28.32 26.61 13.98
C CYS A 284 -29.17 27.55 13.13
N PRO A 285 -30.06 27.03 12.26
CA PRO A 285 -31.06 27.85 11.58
C PRO A 285 -31.97 28.54 12.61
N ASP A 286 -32.35 29.78 12.34
CA ASP A 286 -33.36 30.47 13.15
C ASP A 286 -34.65 29.65 13.19
N LYS A 287 -35.28 29.58 14.38
CA LYS A 287 -36.62 29.01 14.51
C LYS A 287 -37.59 29.92 13.73
N LYS A 288 -37.97 29.50 12.52
CA LYS A 288 -39.11 30.08 11.80
C LYS A 288 -40.42 29.66 12.47
#